data_AF-A0A644SN29-F1
#
_entry.id   AF-A0A644SN29-F1
#
_cell.length_a   1.000
_cell.length_b   1.000
_cell.length_c   1.000
_cell.angle_alpha   90.00
_cell.angle_beta   90.00
_cell.angle_gamma   90.00
#
_symmetry.space_group_name_H-M   'P 1'
#
loop_
_entity.id
_entity.type
_entity.pdbx_description
1 polymer ?
#
loop_
_entity_poly.entity_id
_entity_poly.type
_entity_poly.pdbx_seq_one_letter_code
_entity_poly.pdbx_strand_id
1 'polypeptide(L)' 'MKISDLKPGQKVSINGMLAEYKGIQKVRLSNFGKVEKRVFQCEGINIYKYYSLNEGSKTLKSEKIRLL' A
#
# COMPACT_ATOMS: atom_id res chain seq x y z
N MET A 1 -3.33 11.72 8.89
CA MET A 1 -2.78 11.31 7.59
C MET A 1 -3.61 10.18 7.01
N LYS A 2 -3.95 10.30 5.74
CA LYS A 2 -4.65 9.31 4.91
C LYS A 2 -3.64 8.48 4.13
N ILE A 3 -4.09 7.37 3.57
CA ILE A 3 -3.26 6.54 2.67
C ILE A 3 -2.85 7.34 1.43
N SER A 4 -3.74 8.19 0.91
CA SER A 4 -3.45 9.06 -0.24
C SER A 4 -2.30 10.05 -0.02
N ASP A 5 -1.99 10.36 1.23
CA ASP A 5 -0.98 11.37 1.58
C ASP A 5 0.44 10.79 1.55
N LEU A 6 0.58 9.46 1.45
CA LEU A 6 1.86 8.78 1.39
C LEU A 6 2.56 9.06 0.06
N LYS A 7 3.86 9.31 0.12
CA LYS A 7 4.71 9.50 -1.07
C LYS A 7 5.42 8.20 -1.44
N PRO A 8 5.63 7.90 -2.73
CA PRO A 8 6.46 6.77 -3.12
C PRO A 8 7.83 6.82 -2.44
N GLY A 9 8.33 5.67 -1.98
CA GLY A 9 9.56 5.53 -1.20
C GLY A 9 9.38 5.72 0.31
N GLN A 10 8.20 6.13 0.78
CA GLN A 10 7.94 6.31 2.19
C GLN A 10 7.80 4.96 2.91
N LYS A 11 8.57 4.79 3.99
CA LYS A 11 8.55 3.60 4.83
C LYS A 11 7.42 3.67 5.85
N VAL A 12 6.72 2.56 6.03
CA VAL A 12 5.60 2.40 6.94
C VAL A 12 5.63 1.02 7.59
N SER A 13 4.90 0.84 8.69
CA SER A 13 4.60 -0.45 9.27
C SER A 13 3.12 -0.79 9.06
N ILE A 14 2.81 -1.90 8.40
CA ILE A 14 1.45 -2.38 8.15
C ILE A 14 1.23 -3.61 9.02
N ASN A 15 0.34 -3.52 10.02
CA ASN A 15 0.13 -4.60 11.00
C ASN A 15 1.43 -5.10 11.65
N GLY A 16 2.39 -4.20 11.90
CA GLY A 16 3.69 -4.55 12.49
C GLY A 16 4.75 -5.01 11.48
N MET A 17 4.40 -5.22 10.21
CA MET A 17 5.37 -5.55 9.14
C MET A 17 5.90 -4.29 8.48
N LEU A 18 7.23 -4.17 8.36
CA LEU A 18 7.87 -3.08 7.63
C LEU A 18 7.54 -3.18 6.13
N ALA A 19 7.14 -2.06 5.54
CA ALA A 19 6.83 -1.97 4.13
C ALA A 19 7.16 -0.59 3.56
N GLU A 20 7.48 -0.53 2.27
CA GLU A 20 7.69 0.70 1.52
C GLU A 20 6.50 0.94 0.60
N TYR A 21 5.97 2.17 0.59
CA TYR A 21 4.96 2.55 -0.38
C TYR A 21 5.58 2.75 -1.77
N LYS A 22 5.16 1.95 -2.75
CA LYS A 22 5.67 1.99 -4.13
C LYS A 22 4.81 2.83 -5.09
N GLY A 23 3.83 3.55 -4.57
CA GLY A 23 2.91 4.36 -5.37
C GLY A 23 1.70 3.58 -5.91
N ILE A 24 1.05 4.15 -6.93
CA ILE A 24 -0.03 3.50 -7.68
C ILE A 24 0.60 2.74 -8.84
N GLN A 25 0.29 1.45 -8.99
CA GLN A 25 0.78 0.62 -10.08
C GLN A 25 -0.34 -0.20 -10.70
N LYS A 26 -0.17 -0.55 -11.98
CA LYS A 26 -1.04 -1.50 -12.68
C LYS A 26 -0.63 -2.93 -12.32
N VAL A 27 -1.49 -3.62 -11.58
CA VAL A 27 -1.29 -5.02 -11.18
C VAL A 27 -2.22 -5.92 -11.98
N ARG A 28 -1.74 -7.10 -12.37
CA ARG A 28 -2.54 -8.10 -13.08
C ARG A 28 -3.21 -9.01 -12.05
N LEU A 29 -4.54 -8.98 -12.00
CA LEU A 29 -5.35 -9.89 -11.20
C LEU A 29 -5.98 -10.93 -12.12
N SER A 30 -5.87 -12.21 -11.76
CA SER A 30 -6.28 -13.34 -12.63
C SER A 30 -7.71 -13.24 -13.15
N ASN A 31 -8.64 -12.66 -12.37
CA ASN A 31 -10.07 -12.57 -12.72
C ASN A 31 -10.54 -11.18 -13.16
N PHE A 32 -9.68 -10.16 -13.09
CA PHE A 32 -10.07 -8.75 -13.32
C PHE A 32 -9.20 -8.02 -14.36
N GLY A 33 -8.22 -8.71 -14.95
CA GLY A 33 -7.28 -8.08 -15.88
C GLY A 33 -6.27 -7.17 -15.18
N LYS A 34 -5.85 -6.10 -15.85
CA LYS A 34 -4.94 -5.10 -15.28
C LYS A 34 -5.74 -4.02 -14.55
N VAL A 35 -5.50 -3.85 -13.26
CA VAL A 35 -6.16 -2.83 -12.43
C VAL A 35 -5.14 -1.98 -11.69
N GLU A 36 -5.49 -0.72 -11.43
CA GLU A 36 -4.64 0.17 -10.64
C GLU A 36 -4.85 -0.06 -9.14
N LYS A 37 -3.74 -0.24 -8.42
CA LYS A 37 -3.71 -0.42 -6.97
C LYS A 37 -2.63 0.43 -6.34
N ARG A 38 -2.85 0.81 -5.09
CA ARG A 38 -1.80 1.34 -4.21
C ARG A 38 -0.97 0.15 -3.74
N VAL A 39 0.33 0.18 -4.02
CA VAL A 39 1.22 -0.96 -3.79
C VAL A 39 2.15 -0.65 -2.63
N PHE A 40 2.23 -1.59 -1.70
CA PHE A 40 3.21 -1.61 -0.64
C PHE A 40 4.05 -2.89 -0.78
N GLN A 41 5.37 -2.75 -0.71
CA GLN A 41 6.30 -3.87 -0.74
C GLN A 41 6.81 -4.10 0.68
N CYS A 42 6.59 -5.29 1.23
CA CYS A 42 7.13 -5.62 2.55
C CYS A 42 8.67 -5.72 2.48
N GLU A 43 9.37 -5.18 3.47
CA GLU A 43 10.84 -5.27 3.51
C GLU A 43 11.29 -6.71 3.85
N GLY A 44 12.35 -7.18 3.20
CA GLY A 44 12.97 -8.49 3.46
C GLY A 44 12.22 -9.71 2.88
N ILE A 45 11.05 -9.51 2.28
CA ILE A 45 10.22 -10.57 1.68
C ILE A 45 9.58 -10.06 0.40
N ASN A 46 9.49 -10.89 -0.65
CA ASN A 46 8.86 -10.51 -1.93
C ASN A 46 7.31 -10.58 -1.85
N ILE A 47 6.75 -10.03 -0.78
CA ILE A 47 5.31 -9.99 -0.50
C ILE A 47 4.83 -8.55 -0.70
N TYR A 48 3.72 -8.42 -1.41
CA TYR A 48 3.08 -7.13 -1.67
C TYR A 48 1.73 -7.05 -0.98
N LYS A 49 1.42 -5.87 -0.46
CA LYS A 49 0.07 -5.50 -0.01
C LYS A 49 -0.52 -4.52 -1.01
N TYR A 50 -1.77 -4.78 -1.38
CA TYR A 50 -2.49 -4.00 -2.38
C TYR A 50 -3.71 -3.38 -1.75
N TYR A 51 -3.85 -2.07 -1.90
CA TYR A 51 -5.05 -1.33 -1.53
C TYR A 51 -5.70 -0.76 -2.78
N SER A 52 -7.02 -0.73 -2.78
CA SER A 52 -7.79 -0.13 -3.86
C SER A 52 -7.65 1.40 -3.86
N LEU A 53 -7.85 2.05 -5.01
CA LEU A 53 -7.70 3.51 -5.10
C LEU A 53 -8.65 4.26 -4.16
N ASN A 54 -9.89 3.77 -4.03
CA ASN A 54 -10.93 4.31 -3.16
C ASN A 54 -10.57 4.24 -1.66
N GLU A 55 -9.71 3.31 -1.25
CA GLU A 55 -9.22 3.22 0.12
C GLU A 55 -8.21 4.33 0.45
N GLY A 56 -7.78 5.11 -0.54
CA GLY A 56 -6.92 6.27 -0.35
C GLY A 56 -7.45 7.29 0.65
N SER A 57 -8.78 7.41 0.78
CA SER A 57 -9.43 8.34 1.71
C SER A 57 -9.39 7.88 3.17
N LYS A 58 -9.10 6.59 3.42
CA LYS A 58 -9.02 6.02 4.76
C LYS A 58 -7.78 6.53 5.49
N THR A 59 -7.88 6.61 6.81
CA THR A 59 -6.76 7.03 7.65
C THR A 59 -5.72 5.92 7.77
N LEU A 60 -4.44 6.29 7.95
CA LEU A 60 -3.40 5.28 8.22
C LEU A 60 -3.73 4.45 9.47
N LYS A 61 -4.25 5.11 10.52
CA LYS A 61 -4.63 4.47 11.79
C LYS A 61 -5.72 3.41 11.61
N SER A 62 -6.77 3.71 10.84
CA SER A 62 -7.87 2.75 10.61
C SER A 62 -7.41 1.49 9.88
N GLU A 63 -6.41 1.61 9.01
CA GLU A 63 -5.83 0.50 8.25
C GLU A 63 -4.60 -0.12 8.94
N LYS A 64 -4.37 0.22 10.22
CA LYS A 64 -3.23 -0.25 11.03
C LYS A 64 -1.88 -0.02 10.34
N ILE A 65 -1.77 1.09 9.62
CA ILE A 65 -0.55 1.60 9.01
C ILE A 65 0.05 2.66 9.95
N ARG A 66 1.33 2.52 10.26
CA ARG A 66 2.11 3.47 11.06
C ARG A 66 3.25 4.03 10.22
N LEU A 67 3.53 5.32 10.35
CA LEU A 67 4.76 5.88 9.78
C LEU A 67 5.97 5.42 10.59
N LEU A 68 7.11 5.33 9.93
CA LEU A 68 8.41 5.04 10.53
C LEU A 68 9.29 6.28 10.47
#